data_AF-A0A1G5FQD5-F1
#
_entry.id   AF-A0A1G5FQD5-F1
#
_cell.length_a   1.000
_cell.length_b   1.000
_cell.length_c   1.000
_cell.angle_alpha   90.00
_cell.angle_beta   90.00
_cell.angle_gamma   90.00
#
_symmetry.space_group_name_H-M   'P 1'
#
loop_
_entity.id
_entity.type
_entity.pdbx_description
1 polymer ?
#
loop_
_entity_poly.entity_id
_entity_poly.type
_entity_poly.pdbx_seq_one_letter_code
_entity_poly.pdbx_strand_id
1 'polypeptide(L)'
;MPRYSIDALNPSGSRAWRLQDDHTWRKAQFAEPLSAGDLTTTDPAEARRWLAGRLQKDWRGRLSWEAAPDRGPFAPGEIGIHPIAHREGTARVPDREALQRVLAQAPADERRVLCLDTDGNFRLRDPEAEPLAGDPDLAAHGDSLSGAAYLGPEAAADSRYVDETYRKFLGAWYQHLRSGRVSLYAGEAPWDLDTDTLIARIQEWRGGGQES
;
A
#
# COMPACT_ATOMS: atom_id res chain seq x y z
N MET A 1 12.81 4.46 5.91
CA MET A 1 11.54 5.15 5.69
C MET A 1 11.40 5.42 4.20
N PRO A 2 10.26 5.09 3.56
CA PRO A 2 10.07 5.31 2.14
C PRO A 2 9.91 6.81 1.81
N ARG A 3 10.19 7.15 0.56
CA ARG A 3 9.84 8.43 -0.05
C ARG A 3 8.66 8.19 -1.00
N TYR A 4 7.69 9.07 -1.02
CA TYR A 4 6.49 8.94 -1.85
C TYR A 4 6.59 9.83 -3.09
N SER A 5 6.16 9.31 -4.24
CA SER A 5 5.73 10.10 -5.40
C SER A 5 4.24 9.92 -5.63
N ILE A 6 3.65 10.77 -6.46
CA ILE A 6 2.25 10.66 -6.86
C ILE A 6 2.16 10.35 -8.35
N ASP A 7 1.61 9.18 -8.65
CA ASP A 7 1.39 8.72 -10.01
C ASP A 7 -0.11 8.73 -10.32
N ALA A 8 -0.45 9.12 -11.53
CA ALA A 8 -1.80 9.05 -12.06
C ALA A 8 -1.86 7.95 -13.12
N LEU A 9 -2.91 7.13 -13.10
CA LEU A 9 -3.09 6.02 -14.03
C LEU A 9 -4.46 6.13 -14.69
N ASN A 10 -4.50 6.02 -16.02
CA ASN A 10 -5.77 6.01 -16.73
C ASN A 10 -6.57 4.71 -16.44
N PRO A 11 -7.89 4.69 -16.66
CA PRO A 11 -8.74 3.53 -16.34
C PRO A 11 -8.29 2.21 -16.98
N SER A 12 -7.70 2.27 -18.17
CA SER A 12 -7.23 1.08 -18.90
C SER A 12 -5.83 0.63 -18.47
N GLY A 13 -5.16 1.34 -17.56
CA GLY A 13 -3.79 1.07 -17.14
C GLY A 13 -2.69 1.27 -18.19
N SER A 14 -3.01 1.86 -19.34
CA SER A 14 -2.10 1.97 -20.49
C SER A 14 -1.28 3.25 -20.52
N ARG A 15 -1.65 4.25 -19.72
CA ARG A 15 -0.97 5.55 -19.65
C ARG A 15 -0.90 6.02 -18.22
N ALA A 16 0.31 6.41 -17.82
CA ALA A 16 0.56 7.00 -16.52
C ALA A 16 1.19 8.40 -16.64
N TRP A 17 1.02 9.17 -15.59
CA TRP A 17 1.66 10.46 -15.40
C TRP A 17 2.22 10.54 -13.98
N ARG A 18 3.24 11.36 -13.81
CA ARG A 18 3.83 11.64 -12.50
C ARG A 18 3.73 13.12 -12.18
N LEU A 19 3.35 13.41 -10.94
CA LEU A 19 3.33 14.76 -10.41
C LEU A 19 4.76 15.28 -10.24
N GLN A 20 4.99 16.51 -10.69
CA GLN A 20 6.26 17.21 -10.59
C GLN A 20 6.25 18.19 -9.41
N ASP A 21 7.43 18.64 -8.98
CA ASP A 21 7.62 19.61 -7.89
C ASP A 21 6.97 20.98 -8.17
N ASP A 22 6.83 21.35 -9.44
CA ASP A 22 6.07 22.52 -9.93
C ASP A 22 4.56 22.28 -10.03
N HIS A 23 4.08 21.13 -9.53
CA HIS A 23 2.70 20.66 -9.55
C HIS A 23 2.12 20.41 -10.95
N THR A 24 2.97 20.29 -11.98
CA THR A 24 2.56 19.81 -13.29
C THR A 24 2.63 18.29 -13.40
N TRP A 25 2.07 17.72 -14.47
CA TRP A 25 2.05 16.28 -14.70
C TRP A 25 2.84 15.95 -15.96
N ARG A 26 3.90 15.15 -15.82
CA ARG A 26 4.64 14.59 -16.96
C ARG A 26 4.14 13.19 -17.27
N LYS A 27 4.29 12.74 -18.52
CA LYS A 27 4.09 11.31 -18.84
C LYS A 27 5.20 10.49 -18.19
N ALA A 28 4.85 9.29 -17.72
CA ALA A 28 5.75 8.37 -17.04
C ALA A 28 5.30 6.92 -17.27
N GLN A 29 6.16 5.96 -16.98
CA GLN A 29 5.74 4.60 -16.66
C GLN A 29 5.26 4.57 -15.20
N PHE A 30 4.19 3.82 -14.93
CA PHE A 30 3.62 3.73 -13.59
C PHE A 30 4.64 3.11 -12.62
N ALA A 31 4.87 3.78 -11.50
CA ALA A 31 5.84 3.39 -10.48
C ALA A 31 7.30 3.28 -10.98
N GLU A 32 7.68 4.00 -12.04
CA GLU A 32 9.08 4.06 -12.47
C GLU A 32 9.98 4.72 -11.40
N PRO A 33 11.31 4.51 -11.44
CA PRO A 33 12.24 5.17 -10.51
C PRO A 33 12.10 6.70 -10.50
N LEU A 34 12.46 7.31 -9.36
CA LEU A 34 12.42 8.76 -9.21
C LEU A 34 13.39 9.45 -10.17
N SER A 35 12.92 10.52 -10.80
CA SER A 35 13.70 11.41 -11.65
C SER A 35 13.80 12.81 -11.03
N ALA A 36 14.77 13.61 -11.50
CA ALA A 36 14.85 15.01 -11.11
C ALA A 36 13.57 15.76 -11.51
N GLY A 37 13.06 16.60 -10.61
CA GLY A 37 11.80 17.35 -10.80
C GLY A 37 10.53 16.59 -10.41
N ASP A 38 10.62 15.30 -10.05
CA ASP A 38 9.48 14.58 -9.48
C ASP A 38 9.11 15.16 -8.11
N LEU A 39 7.81 15.37 -7.86
CA LEU A 39 7.34 15.68 -6.52
C LEU A 39 7.68 14.50 -5.63
N THR A 40 8.34 14.78 -4.51
CA THR A 40 8.60 13.77 -3.50
C THR A 40 8.37 14.29 -2.10
N THR A 41 7.85 13.40 -1.25
CA THR A 41 7.67 13.69 0.17
C THR A 41 7.96 12.44 1.00
N THR A 42 8.40 12.62 2.24
CA THR A 42 8.44 11.54 3.23
C THR A 42 7.24 11.58 4.17
N ASP A 43 6.38 12.60 4.08
CA ASP A 43 5.19 12.75 4.89
C ASP A 43 3.98 12.09 4.20
N PRO A 44 3.44 10.99 4.76
CA PRO A 44 2.24 10.34 4.25
C PRO A 44 1.02 11.27 4.20
N ALA A 45 0.93 12.24 5.12
CA ALA A 45 -0.15 13.20 5.13
C ALA A 45 -0.10 14.16 3.94
N GLU A 46 1.10 14.54 3.49
CA GLU A 46 1.29 15.33 2.28
C GLU A 46 0.90 14.53 1.03
N ALA A 47 1.31 13.26 0.94
CA ALA A 47 0.91 12.38 -0.15
C ALA A 47 -0.62 12.20 -0.22
N ARG A 48 -1.27 12.04 0.95
CA ARG A 48 -2.72 11.84 1.07
C ARG A 48 -3.53 13.02 0.54
N ARG A 49 -3.03 14.26 0.61
CA ARG A 49 -3.73 15.45 0.09
C ARG A 49 -4.05 15.35 -1.39
N TRP A 50 -3.16 14.74 -2.17
CA TRP A 50 -3.35 14.58 -3.61
C TRP A 50 -4.43 13.56 -3.96
N LEU A 51 -4.69 12.60 -3.07
CA LEU A 51 -5.73 11.58 -3.25
C LEU A 51 -7.14 12.15 -3.08
N ALA A 52 -7.29 13.27 -2.37
CA ALA A 52 -8.56 13.95 -2.14
C ALA A 52 -8.98 14.86 -3.32
N GLY A 53 -8.56 14.53 -4.54
CA GLY A 53 -8.86 15.32 -5.74
C GLY A 53 -9.14 14.46 -6.96
N ARG A 54 -9.38 15.14 -8.08
CA ARG A 54 -9.62 14.53 -9.39
C ARG A 54 -8.70 15.11 -10.43
N LEU A 55 -8.41 14.30 -11.44
CA LEU A 55 -7.65 14.72 -12.61
C LEU A 55 -8.57 14.94 -13.80
N GLN A 56 -8.49 16.14 -14.37
CA GLN A 56 -9.13 16.48 -15.63
C GLN A 56 -8.09 16.61 -16.73
N LYS A 57 -8.45 16.07 -17.89
CA LYS A 57 -7.62 16.14 -19.08
C LYS A 57 -8.17 17.20 -20.03
N ASP A 58 -7.34 18.17 -20.41
CA ASP A 58 -7.72 19.16 -21.40
C ASP A 58 -7.68 18.59 -22.84
N TRP A 59 -8.11 19.39 -23.82
CA TRP A 59 -8.11 19.00 -25.23
C TRP A 59 -6.71 18.77 -25.82
N ARG A 60 -5.65 19.31 -25.19
CA ARG A 60 -4.24 19.09 -25.54
C ARG A 60 -3.65 17.86 -24.84
N GLY A 61 -4.43 17.25 -23.96
CA GLY A 61 -4.06 16.10 -23.17
C GLY A 61 -3.20 16.38 -21.94
N ARG A 62 -3.17 17.62 -21.47
CA ARG A 62 -2.56 18.02 -20.19
C ARG A 62 -3.50 17.67 -19.04
N LEU A 63 -2.92 17.33 -17.89
CA LEU A 63 -3.67 17.05 -16.69
C LEU A 63 -3.70 18.25 -15.76
N SER A 64 -4.84 18.46 -15.12
CA SER A 64 -5.04 19.44 -14.06
C SER A 64 -5.70 18.74 -12.87
N TRP A 65 -5.26 19.10 -11.67
CA TRP A 65 -5.81 18.58 -10.42
C TRP A 65 -6.82 19.56 -9.84
N GLU A 66 -7.92 19.04 -9.33
CA GLU A 66 -8.96 19.81 -8.65
C GLU A 66 -9.35 19.08 -7.36
N ALA A 67 -9.44 19.82 -6.25
CA ALA A 67 -9.86 19.27 -4.97
C ALA A 67 -11.30 18.71 -5.06
N ALA A 68 -11.51 17.54 -4.48
CA ALA A 68 -12.79 16.85 -4.45
C ALA A 68 -12.95 16.10 -3.10
N PRO A 69 -13.07 16.84 -1.98
CA PRO A 69 -12.99 16.26 -0.63
C PRO A 69 -14.15 15.30 -0.29
N ASP A 70 -15.32 15.48 -0.90
CA ASP A 70 -16.50 14.65 -0.64
C ASP A 70 -16.57 13.40 -1.55
N ARG A 71 -15.50 13.12 -2.28
CA ARG A 71 -15.46 12.07 -3.30
C ARG A 71 -15.00 10.74 -2.70
N GLY A 72 -15.67 9.67 -3.10
CA GLY A 72 -15.18 8.32 -2.87
C GLY A 72 -13.86 8.04 -3.61
N PRO A 73 -13.04 7.09 -3.13
CA PRO A 73 -11.67 6.82 -3.62
C PRO A 73 -11.63 6.28 -5.06
N PHE A 74 -12.77 5.90 -5.64
CA PHE A 74 -12.86 5.36 -7.00
C PHE A 74 -14.10 5.89 -7.72
N ALA A 75 -13.93 6.33 -8.97
CA ALA A 75 -15.05 6.50 -9.91
C ALA A 75 -14.72 5.77 -11.21
N PRO A 76 -15.60 4.88 -11.71
CA PRO A 76 -15.38 4.17 -12.96
C PRO A 76 -15.11 5.12 -14.12
N GLY A 77 -14.06 4.84 -14.90
CA GLY A 77 -13.71 5.63 -16.09
C GLY A 77 -12.87 6.88 -15.81
N GLU A 78 -12.50 7.14 -14.56
CA GLU A 78 -11.62 8.26 -14.21
C GLU A 78 -10.14 7.88 -14.08
N ILE A 79 -9.27 8.88 -14.22
CA ILE A 79 -7.84 8.75 -13.95
C ILE A 79 -7.66 8.61 -12.43
N GLY A 80 -7.14 7.46 -11.99
CA GLY A 80 -6.83 7.20 -10.60
C GLY A 80 -5.54 7.88 -10.17
N ILE A 81 -5.47 8.32 -8.91
CA ILE A 81 -4.27 8.90 -8.29
C ILE A 81 -3.74 7.89 -7.27
N HIS A 82 -2.44 7.63 -7.31
CA HIS A 82 -1.79 6.57 -6.55
C HIS A 82 -0.52 7.10 -5.88
N PRO A 83 -0.36 6.95 -4.56
CA PRO A 83 0.95 7.11 -3.93
C PRO A 83 1.83 5.93 -4.31
N ILE A 84 3.08 6.21 -4.67
CA ILE A 84 4.10 5.20 -4.91
C ILE A 84 5.20 5.38 -3.87
N ALA A 85 5.44 4.35 -3.08
CA ALA A 85 6.52 4.28 -2.11
C ALA A 85 7.82 3.83 -2.79
N HIS A 86 8.84 4.67 -2.70
CA HIS A 86 10.20 4.43 -3.16
C HIS A 86 11.06 4.17 -1.93
N ARG A 87 11.68 3.00 -1.87
CA ARG A 87 12.56 2.61 -0.77
C ARG A 87 13.97 2.34 -1.30
N GLU A 88 14.93 2.98 -0.67
CA GLU A 88 16.36 2.71 -0.86
C GLU A 88 16.81 1.66 0.17
N GLY A 89 17.71 0.77 -0.23
CA GLY A 89 18.29 -0.22 0.67
C GLY A 89 17.40 -1.44 0.92
N THR A 90 17.68 -2.15 2.02
CA THR A 90 16.99 -3.40 2.35
C THR A 90 15.65 -3.15 3.03
N ALA A 91 14.74 -4.12 2.91
CA ALA A 91 13.52 -4.17 3.68
C ALA A 91 13.66 -5.22 4.78
N ARG A 92 13.05 -4.97 5.94
CA ARG A 92 12.93 -6.03 6.94
C ARG A 92 11.84 -7.01 6.54
N VAL A 93 11.98 -8.23 7.03
CA VAL A 93 10.90 -9.22 7.03
C VAL A 93 9.96 -8.84 8.18
N PRO A 94 8.64 -8.68 7.94
CA PRO A 94 7.64 -8.52 8.99
C PRO A 94 7.76 -9.63 10.02
N ASP A 95 7.62 -9.31 11.31
CA ASP A 95 7.79 -10.30 12.38
C ASP A 95 6.50 -11.09 12.62
N ARG A 96 6.56 -12.42 12.50
CA ARG A 96 5.45 -13.33 12.78
C ARG A 96 5.00 -13.24 14.24
N GLU A 97 5.92 -13.09 15.18
CA GLU A 97 5.59 -12.94 16.61
C GLU A 97 4.91 -11.60 16.88
N ALA A 98 5.27 -10.54 16.15
CA ALA A 98 4.56 -9.27 16.19
C ALA A 98 3.11 -9.40 15.70
N LEU A 99 2.87 -10.12 14.59
CA LEU A 99 1.50 -10.46 14.14
C LEU A 99 0.72 -11.15 15.25
N GLN A 100 1.29 -12.21 15.82
CA GLN A 100 0.62 -13.00 16.85
C GLN A 100 0.29 -12.15 18.08
N ARG A 101 1.20 -11.26 18.51
CA ARG A 101 0.94 -10.32 19.61
C ARG A 101 -0.17 -9.32 19.29
N VAL A 102 -0.20 -8.78 18.08
CA VAL A 102 -1.25 -7.85 17.62
C VAL A 102 -2.61 -8.54 17.65
N LEU A 103 -2.71 -9.79 17.18
CA LEU A 103 -3.94 -10.57 17.25
C LEU A 103 -4.35 -10.83 18.71
N ALA A 104 -3.42 -11.23 19.57
CA ALA A 104 -3.70 -11.56 20.97
C ALA A 104 -4.27 -10.39 21.77
N GLN A 105 -3.84 -9.16 21.44
CA GLN A 105 -4.26 -7.92 22.09
C GLN A 105 -5.51 -7.30 21.46
N ALA A 106 -6.01 -7.85 20.35
CA ALA A 106 -7.14 -7.31 19.62
C ALA A 106 -8.46 -7.46 20.40
N PRO A 107 -9.34 -6.44 20.39
CA PRO A 107 -10.72 -6.62 20.84
C PRO A 107 -11.44 -7.57 19.88
N ALA A 108 -12.05 -8.62 20.40
CA ALA A 108 -12.77 -9.61 19.61
C ALA A 108 -14.23 -9.20 19.32
N ASP A 109 -14.77 -8.26 20.09
CA ASP A 109 -16.14 -7.75 20.00
C ASP A 109 -16.26 -6.53 19.08
N GLU A 110 -15.15 -5.97 18.63
CA GLU A 110 -15.13 -4.82 17.74
C GLU A 110 -14.58 -5.16 16.36
N ARG A 111 -15.07 -4.46 15.35
CA ARG A 111 -14.59 -4.60 13.98
C ARG A 111 -13.21 -3.98 13.85
N ARG A 112 -12.24 -4.74 13.33
CA ARG A 112 -10.86 -4.28 13.09
C ARG A 112 -10.32 -4.80 11.76
N VAL A 113 -9.38 -4.06 11.19
CA VAL A 113 -8.60 -4.52 10.05
C VAL A 113 -7.15 -4.70 10.46
N LEU A 114 -6.62 -5.89 10.20
CA LEU A 114 -5.18 -6.14 10.31
C LEU A 114 -4.47 -5.45 9.16
N CYS A 115 -3.41 -4.72 9.50
CA CYS A 115 -2.66 -3.88 8.58
C CYS A 115 -1.17 -4.13 8.73
N LEU A 116 -0.43 -3.90 7.65
CA LEU A 116 1.02 -3.81 7.64
C LEU A 116 1.41 -2.41 7.17
N ASP A 117 2.11 -1.67 8.02
CA ASP A 117 2.60 -0.34 7.66
C ASP A 117 3.73 -0.41 6.62
N THR A 118 4.11 0.73 6.06
CA THR A 118 5.17 0.78 5.05
C THR A 118 6.56 0.45 5.56
N ASP A 119 6.76 0.30 6.87
CA ASP A 119 7.99 -0.20 7.44
C ASP A 119 7.94 -1.69 7.75
N GLY A 120 6.79 -2.36 7.64
CA GLY A 120 6.62 -3.78 7.93
C GLY A 120 6.24 -4.10 9.37
N ASN A 121 5.61 -3.16 10.11
CA ASN A 121 4.99 -3.47 11.40
C ASN A 121 3.52 -3.84 11.21
N PHE A 122 3.08 -4.88 11.93
CA PHE A 122 1.67 -5.19 12.06
C PHE A 122 0.98 -4.21 13.01
N ARG A 123 -0.25 -3.82 12.66
CA ARG A 123 -1.14 -3.01 13.49
C ARG A 123 -2.60 -3.32 13.18
N LEU A 124 -3.49 -2.95 14.10
CA LEU A 124 -4.94 -2.98 13.85
C LEU A 124 -5.43 -1.56 13.62
N ARG A 125 -6.40 -1.42 12.72
CA ARG A 125 -7.11 -0.17 12.47
C ARG A 125 -8.60 -0.34 12.60
N ASP A 126 -9.26 0.75 12.95
CA ASP A 126 -10.72 0.85 12.85
C ASP A 126 -11.10 1.29 11.43
N PRO A 127 -11.74 0.43 10.61
CA PRO A 127 -12.14 0.80 9.26
C PRO A 127 -13.19 1.92 9.19
N GLU A 128 -13.86 2.27 10.29
CA GLU A 128 -14.83 3.39 10.34
C GLU A 128 -14.15 4.74 10.54
N ALA A 129 -13.05 4.75 11.30
CA ALA A 129 -12.30 5.96 11.60
C ALA A 129 -11.15 6.21 10.60
N GLU A 130 -10.57 5.14 10.05
CA GLU A 130 -9.36 5.19 9.25
C GLU A 130 -9.57 4.54 7.87
N PRO A 131 -9.81 5.34 6.81
CA PRO A 131 -9.88 4.82 5.45
C PRO A 131 -8.60 4.10 5.05
N LEU A 132 -8.74 2.87 4.57
CA LEU A 132 -7.59 2.02 4.23
C LEU A 132 -7.16 2.21 2.78
N ALA A 133 -8.13 2.24 1.87
CA ALA A 133 -7.88 2.20 0.43
C ALA A 133 -7.04 3.40 -0.03
N GLY A 134 -5.86 3.08 -0.60
CA GLY A 134 -4.94 4.09 -1.11
C GLY A 134 -4.15 4.83 -0.03
N ASP A 135 -4.24 4.43 1.25
CA ASP A 135 -3.51 5.07 2.33
C ASP A 135 -1.98 4.92 2.14
N PRO A 136 -1.22 6.03 2.01
CA PRO A 136 0.23 5.99 1.89
C PRO A 136 0.97 5.39 3.10
N ASP A 137 0.32 5.35 4.27
CA ASP A 137 0.88 4.79 5.50
C ASP A 137 0.85 3.25 5.53
N LEU A 138 0.16 2.62 4.58
CA LEU A 138 -0.01 1.17 4.53
C LEU A 138 0.76 0.56 3.36
N ALA A 139 1.50 -0.50 3.63
CA ALA A 139 1.92 -1.39 2.56
C ALA A 139 0.78 -2.34 2.19
N ALA A 140 0.11 -2.91 3.20
CA ALA A 140 -0.98 -3.86 2.99
C ALA A 140 -2.06 -3.80 4.07
N HIS A 141 -3.25 -4.30 3.75
CA HIS A 141 -4.35 -4.53 4.68
C HIS A 141 -5.11 -5.82 4.37
N GLY A 142 -5.73 -6.41 5.39
CA GLY A 142 -6.55 -7.61 5.26
C GLY A 142 -8.04 -7.29 5.17
N ASP A 143 -8.84 -8.33 5.42
CA ASP A 143 -10.29 -8.23 5.60
C ASP A 143 -10.66 -7.45 6.85
N SER A 144 -11.90 -6.99 6.88
CA SER A 144 -12.53 -6.53 8.10
C SER A 144 -12.96 -7.71 8.97
N LEU A 145 -12.37 -7.82 10.16
CA LEU A 145 -12.51 -8.96 11.06
C LEU A 145 -13.29 -8.58 12.32
N SER A 146 -13.99 -9.55 12.89
CA SER A 146 -14.63 -9.49 14.22
C SER A 146 -14.86 -10.92 14.72
N GLY A 147 -14.81 -11.13 16.04
CA GLY A 147 -15.04 -12.41 16.70
C GLY A 147 -13.75 -13.13 17.11
N ALA A 148 -13.87 -13.99 18.13
CA ALA A 148 -12.74 -14.67 18.78
C ALA A 148 -11.93 -15.59 17.85
N ALA A 149 -12.56 -16.10 16.80
CA ALA A 149 -11.91 -16.92 15.77
C ALA A 149 -10.91 -16.15 14.89
N TYR A 150 -10.97 -14.81 14.89
CA TYR A 150 -10.12 -13.97 14.03
C TYR A 150 -9.32 -12.93 14.83
N LEU A 151 -9.82 -12.51 15.99
CA LEU A 151 -9.21 -11.49 16.86
C LEU A 151 -9.20 -11.97 18.31
N GLY A 152 -8.20 -11.57 19.06
CA GLY A 152 -8.03 -11.89 20.47
C GLY A 152 -7.16 -13.13 20.72
N PRO A 153 -7.07 -13.58 21.99
CA PRO A 153 -6.15 -14.65 22.39
C PRO A 153 -6.39 -16.00 21.70
N GLU A 154 -7.64 -16.32 21.35
CA GLU A 154 -8.00 -17.58 20.68
C GLU A 154 -7.41 -17.62 19.26
N ALA A 155 -7.67 -16.61 18.45
CA ALA A 155 -7.08 -16.46 17.12
C ALA A 155 -5.54 -16.47 17.17
N ALA A 156 -4.93 -15.84 18.17
CA ALA A 156 -3.48 -15.83 18.33
C ALA A 156 -2.88 -17.17 18.79
N ALA A 157 -3.69 -18.05 19.39
CA ALA A 157 -3.28 -19.40 19.77
C ALA A 157 -3.44 -20.42 18.64
N ASP A 158 -4.28 -20.13 17.63
CA ASP A 158 -4.40 -20.95 16.43
C ASP A 158 -3.20 -20.73 15.49
N SER A 159 -2.22 -21.64 15.58
CA SER A 159 -1.01 -21.57 14.75
C SER A 159 -1.33 -21.60 13.26
N ARG A 160 -2.35 -22.35 12.82
CA ARG A 160 -2.70 -22.46 11.42
C ARG A 160 -3.24 -21.13 10.89
N TYR A 161 -4.13 -20.50 11.66
CA TYR A 161 -4.65 -19.18 11.32
C TYR A 161 -3.55 -18.12 11.26
N VAL A 162 -2.64 -18.12 12.25
CA VAL A 162 -1.50 -17.19 12.29
C VAL A 162 -0.59 -17.40 11.08
N ASP A 163 -0.26 -18.65 10.74
CA ASP A 163 0.65 -18.97 9.62
C ASP A 163 0.04 -18.60 8.26
N GLU A 164 -1.24 -18.92 8.03
CA GLU A 164 -1.94 -18.56 6.80
C GLU A 164 -2.04 -17.04 6.64
N THR A 165 -2.37 -16.33 7.72
CA THR A 165 -2.44 -14.87 7.73
C THR A 165 -1.08 -14.24 7.48
N TYR A 166 -0.04 -14.73 8.16
CA TYR A 166 1.32 -14.27 7.99
C TYR A 166 1.79 -14.42 6.54
N ARG A 167 1.56 -15.58 5.92
CA ARG A 167 1.92 -15.84 4.52
C ARG A 167 1.26 -14.84 3.56
N LYS A 168 -0.05 -14.57 3.74
CA LYS A 168 -0.80 -13.58 2.92
C LYS A 168 -0.16 -12.19 3.02
N PHE A 169 0.16 -11.73 4.23
CA PHE A 169 0.79 -10.43 4.45
C PHE A 169 2.22 -10.37 3.92
N LEU A 170 3.01 -11.44 4.02
CA LEU A 170 4.32 -11.50 3.36
C LEU A 170 4.20 -11.41 1.84
N GLY A 171 3.19 -12.05 1.25
CA GLY A 171 2.87 -11.93 -0.17
C GLY A 171 2.63 -10.48 -0.58
N ALA A 172 1.73 -9.78 0.11
CA ALA A 172 1.46 -8.38 -0.19
C ALA A 172 2.63 -7.44 0.14
N TRP A 173 3.41 -7.73 1.19
CA TRP A 173 4.63 -6.98 1.48
C TRP A 173 5.65 -7.10 0.36
N TYR A 174 5.89 -8.31 -0.15
CA TYR A 174 6.79 -8.51 -1.28
C TYR A 174 6.29 -7.80 -2.55
N GLN A 175 4.97 -7.77 -2.78
CA GLN A 175 4.37 -7.00 -3.88
C GLN A 175 4.55 -5.49 -3.70
N HIS A 176 4.37 -4.98 -2.49
CA HIS A 176 4.65 -3.58 -2.16
C HIS A 176 6.10 -3.23 -2.48
N LEU A 177 7.07 -4.05 -2.02
CA LEU A 177 8.49 -3.82 -2.27
C LEU A 177 8.85 -3.81 -3.76
N ARG A 178 8.23 -4.68 -4.57
CA ARG A 178 8.50 -4.75 -6.02
C ARG A 178 7.87 -3.62 -6.84
N SER A 179 6.72 -3.12 -6.41
CA SER A 179 5.90 -2.21 -7.22
C SER A 179 5.80 -0.79 -6.66
N GLY A 180 6.26 -0.57 -5.42
CA GLY A 180 6.04 0.65 -4.67
C GLY A 180 4.57 0.92 -4.31
N ARG A 181 3.62 0.08 -4.75
CA ARG A 181 2.20 0.31 -4.50
C ARG A 181 1.89 0.20 -3.01
N VAL A 182 1.11 1.13 -2.51
CA VAL A 182 0.63 1.17 -1.12
C VAL A 182 -0.77 0.57 -1.01
N SER A 183 -1.19 0.27 0.21
CA SER A 183 -2.53 -0.23 0.54
C SER A 183 -2.95 -1.46 -0.28
N LEU A 184 -2.05 -2.42 -0.45
CA LEU A 184 -2.35 -3.66 -1.15
C LEU A 184 -3.24 -4.58 -0.29
N TYR A 185 -4.21 -5.24 -0.92
CA TYR A 185 -5.01 -6.23 -0.22
C TYR A 185 -4.22 -7.53 -0.06
N ALA A 186 -4.11 -8.04 1.18
CA ALA A 186 -3.25 -9.19 1.51
C ALA A 186 -3.70 -10.52 0.86
N GLY A 187 -4.96 -10.63 0.43
CA GLY A 187 -5.50 -11.82 -0.23
C GLY A 187 -5.27 -11.90 -1.74
N GLU A 188 -4.67 -10.88 -2.36
CA GLU A 188 -4.58 -10.74 -3.82
C GLU A 188 -3.15 -10.80 -4.38
N ALA A 189 -2.20 -11.34 -3.61
CA ALA A 189 -0.85 -11.54 -4.12
C ALA A 189 -0.92 -12.40 -5.41
N PRO A 190 -0.27 -11.98 -6.51
CA PRO A 190 -0.43 -12.65 -7.82
C PRO A 190 0.36 -13.97 -7.91
N TRP A 191 0.85 -14.48 -6.79
CA TRP A 191 1.67 -15.68 -6.70
C TRP A 191 1.24 -16.52 -5.49
N ASP A 192 1.42 -17.83 -5.63
CA ASP A 192 1.21 -18.78 -4.54
C ASP A 192 2.57 -19.28 -4.04
N LEU A 193 3.34 -18.38 -3.42
CA LEU A 193 4.62 -18.71 -2.79
C LEU A 193 4.37 -19.15 -1.34
N ASP A 194 5.19 -20.09 -0.88
CA ASP A 194 5.27 -20.45 0.52
C ASP A 194 6.00 -19.36 1.35
N THR A 195 5.89 -19.49 2.67
CA THR A 195 6.44 -18.54 3.65
C THR A 195 7.96 -18.41 3.53
N ASP A 196 8.69 -19.52 3.42
CA ASP A 196 10.16 -19.51 3.40
C ASP A 196 10.68 -18.84 2.12
N THR A 197 10.05 -19.11 0.98
CA THR A 197 10.36 -18.46 -0.29
C THR A 197 10.10 -16.96 -0.24
N LEU A 198 9.00 -16.53 0.38
CA LEU A 198 8.70 -15.10 0.56
C LEU A 198 9.76 -14.42 1.44
N ILE A 199 10.11 -15.03 2.57
CA ILE A 199 11.14 -14.52 3.49
C ILE A 199 12.47 -14.35 2.74
N ALA A 200 12.92 -15.39 2.03
CA ALA A 200 14.17 -15.34 1.27
C ALA A 200 14.15 -14.20 0.24
N ARG A 201 13.08 -14.07 -0.54
CA ARG A 201 12.95 -12.99 -1.54
C ARG A 201 12.93 -11.60 -0.93
N ILE A 202 12.27 -11.42 0.22
CA ILE A 202 12.26 -10.13 0.94
C ILE A 202 13.67 -9.80 1.47
N GLN A 203 14.41 -10.79 1.97
CA GLN A 203 15.77 -10.61 2.46
C GLN A 203 16.78 -10.33 1.35
N GLU A 204 16.57 -10.89 0.16
CA GLU A 204 17.39 -10.67 -1.03
C GLU A 204 17.06 -9.33 -1.71
N TRP A 205 15.83 -8.83 -1.56
CA TRP A 205 15.40 -7.58 -2.16
C TRP A 205 16.32 -6.42 -1.76
N ARG A 206 16.72 -5.64 -2.76
CA ARG A 206 17.49 -4.40 -2.63
C ARG A 206 16.68 -3.31 -3.31
N GLY A 207 16.58 -2.15 -2.65
CA GLY A 207 15.84 -0.97 -3.10
C GLY A 207 15.91 -0.71 -4.59
N GLY A 208 14.79 -0.25 -5.16
CA GLY A 208 14.54 -0.15 -6.59
C GLY A 208 15.55 0.71 -7.35
N GLY A 209 16.63 0.08 -7.78
CA GLY A 209 17.51 0.48 -8.88
C GLY A 209 17.70 -0.71 -9.80
N GLN A 210 16.65 -1.01 -10.59
CA GLN A 210 16.55 -1.98 -11.70
C GLN A 210 17.15 -3.39 -11.52
N GLU A 211 16.30 -4.41 -11.66
CA GLU A 211 16.70 -5.53 -12.52
C GLU A 211 16.52 -5.08 -13.97
N SER A 212 17.60 -5.19 -14.74
CA SER A 212 17.71 -4.86 -16.16
C SER A 212 16.94 -5.84 -17.05
#